data_AF-A0A3D4JDB1-F1
#
_entry.id   AF-A0A3D4JDB1-F1
#
_cell.length_a   1.000
_cell.length_b   1.000
_cell.length_c   1.000
_cell.angle_alpha   90.00
_cell.angle_beta   90.00
_cell.angle_gamma   90.00
#
_symmetry.space_group_name_H-M   'P 1'
#
loop_
_entity.id
_entity.type
_entity.pdbx_description
1 polymer ?
#
loop_
_entity_poly.entity_id
_entity_poly.type
_entity_poly.pdbx_seq_one_letter_code
_entity_poly.pdbx_strand_id
1 'polypeptide(L)'
;MKRSILQLDPQTYQRHLIHGPDRIWAETNCYSDVWIELLHAMGHEPIASLPFTLVIDFEGDQWTFFKFPLIDLYDLYGLDIQELTIWNRLIDHVDEQVGFGRPVLVEMDSYYLPDTHGTAYHMAHVKSTIAVVEIDVENNHLGYFHNQGYYNLSGDDFINLFRLNQNDPVYLPPYVEFVKIWDRAKKNQELVNASVQILKKQLTFIPNKNPFESFSTRLAKDI
;
A
#
# COMPACT_ATOMS: atom_id res chain seq x y z
N MET A 1 -5.71 -23.99 -6.32
CA MET A 1 -7.08 -23.45 -6.09
C MET A 1 -6.99 -21.96 -5.81
N LYS A 2 -7.73 -21.15 -6.56
CA LYS A 2 -7.83 -19.70 -6.39
C LYS A 2 -8.24 -19.31 -4.97
N ARG A 3 -7.45 -18.46 -4.33
CA ARG A 3 -7.73 -17.80 -3.05
C ARG A 3 -8.06 -16.35 -3.33
N SER A 4 -9.15 -15.84 -2.75
CA SER A 4 -9.60 -14.46 -2.97
C SER A 4 -10.28 -13.95 -1.70
N ILE A 5 -9.86 -12.77 -1.26
CA ILE A 5 -10.35 -12.11 -0.03
C ILE A 5 -11.57 -11.24 -0.34
N LEU A 6 -11.55 -10.58 -1.50
CA LEU A 6 -12.56 -9.64 -1.95
C LEU A 6 -13.04 -10.04 -3.35
N GLN A 7 -14.35 -9.96 -3.60
CA GLN A 7 -14.92 -10.22 -4.92
C GLN A 7 -14.84 -8.94 -5.75
N LEU A 8 -13.76 -8.78 -6.52
CA LEU A 8 -13.47 -7.58 -7.30
C LEU A 8 -13.21 -7.92 -8.77
N ASP A 9 -13.56 -6.98 -9.65
CA ASP A 9 -13.24 -7.02 -11.07
C ASP A 9 -12.49 -5.73 -11.45
N PRO A 10 -11.25 -5.80 -11.97
CA PRO A 10 -10.48 -4.63 -12.38
C PRO A 10 -11.21 -3.72 -13.37
N GLN A 11 -12.10 -4.26 -14.20
CA GLN A 11 -12.83 -3.47 -15.20
C GLN A 11 -13.95 -2.62 -14.61
N THR A 12 -14.47 -3.00 -13.45
CA THR A 12 -15.62 -2.34 -12.82
C THR A 12 -15.28 -1.67 -11.50
N TYR A 13 -14.10 -1.95 -10.94
CA TYR A 13 -13.62 -1.34 -9.69
C TYR A 13 -13.69 0.19 -9.77
N GLN A 14 -14.38 0.77 -8.81
CA GLN A 14 -14.45 2.22 -8.64
C GLN A 14 -13.48 2.60 -7.55
N ARG A 15 -12.48 3.39 -7.92
CA ARG A 15 -11.49 3.92 -6.98
C ARG A 15 -12.09 4.91 -6.00
N HIS A 16 -11.43 5.12 -4.87
CA HIS A 16 -11.87 6.07 -3.87
C HIS A 16 -11.88 7.52 -4.40
N LEU A 17 -12.74 8.37 -3.84
CA LEU A 17 -12.93 9.77 -4.29
C LEU A 17 -11.64 10.62 -4.24
N ILE A 18 -10.71 10.30 -3.34
CA ILE A 18 -9.44 11.03 -3.22
C ILE A 18 -8.40 10.59 -4.26
N HIS A 19 -8.66 9.50 -5.00
CA HIS A 19 -7.95 9.10 -6.20
C HIS A 19 -8.76 9.35 -7.49
N GLY A 20 -9.91 10.03 -7.37
CA GLY A 20 -10.77 10.35 -8.49
C GLY A 20 -10.11 11.27 -9.53
N PRO A 21 -10.64 11.32 -10.76
CA PRO A 21 -10.07 12.10 -11.86
C PRO A 21 -10.05 13.62 -11.62
N ASP A 22 -10.86 14.13 -10.69
CA ASP A 22 -10.92 15.55 -10.33
C ASP A 22 -9.76 16.01 -9.43
N ARG A 23 -8.80 15.12 -9.14
CA ARG A 23 -7.64 15.39 -8.27
C ARG A 23 -6.43 15.77 -9.09
N ILE A 24 -5.80 16.89 -8.73
CA ILE A 24 -4.58 17.40 -9.40
C ILE A 24 -3.39 16.46 -9.13
N TRP A 25 -3.32 15.92 -7.91
CA TRP A 25 -2.35 14.91 -7.49
C TRP A 25 -3.13 13.75 -6.87
N ALA A 26 -3.53 12.79 -7.71
CA ALA A 26 -4.25 11.61 -7.27
C ALA A 26 -3.33 10.61 -6.57
N GLU A 27 -2.12 10.41 -7.11
CA GLU A 27 -1.10 9.54 -6.52
C GLU A 27 -0.20 10.34 -5.58
N THR A 28 0.07 9.78 -4.41
CA THR A 28 0.96 10.39 -3.40
C THR A 28 2.21 9.55 -3.24
N ASN A 29 2.06 8.26 -2.91
CA ASN A 29 3.11 7.26 -2.93
C ASN A 29 2.51 5.86 -2.92
N CYS A 30 3.24 4.88 -3.46
CA CYS A 30 2.77 3.51 -3.62
C CYS A 30 2.19 2.85 -2.35
N TYR A 31 2.75 3.12 -1.17
CA TYR A 31 2.29 2.50 0.08
C TYR A 31 0.95 3.08 0.54
N SER A 32 0.84 4.42 0.61
CA SER A 32 -0.39 5.05 1.06
C SER A 32 -1.53 4.91 0.06
N ASP A 33 -1.23 4.99 -1.23
CA ASP A 33 -2.26 4.88 -2.27
C ASP A 33 -2.89 3.47 -2.25
N VAL A 34 -2.07 2.42 -2.11
CA VAL A 34 -2.54 1.04 -1.92
C VAL A 34 -3.43 0.89 -0.70
N TRP A 35 -3.07 1.49 0.43
CA TRP A 35 -3.90 1.44 1.63
C TRP A 35 -5.23 2.16 1.46
N ILE A 36 -5.26 3.28 0.75
CA ILE A 36 -6.51 4.01 0.46
C ILE A 36 -7.48 3.11 -0.29
N GLU A 37 -7.03 2.45 -1.36
CA GLU A 37 -7.90 1.58 -2.16
C GLU A 37 -8.24 0.27 -1.47
N LEU A 38 -7.30 -0.31 -0.70
CA LEU A 38 -7.57 -1.51 0.10
C LEU A 38 -8.63 -1.23 1.17
N LEU A 39 -8.49 -0.14 1.92
CA LEU A 39 -9.50 0.28 2.90
C LEU A 39 -10.86 0.51 2.23
N HIS A 40 -10.87 1.23 1.10
CA HIS A 40 -12.08 1.50 0.34
C HIS A 40 -12.78 0.20 -0.10
N ALA A 41 -12.03 -0.74 -0.67
CA ALA A 41 -12.56 -2.02 -1.13
C ALA A 41 -13.06 -2.91 0.02
N MET A 42 -12.47 -2.78 1.21
CA MET A 42 -12.94 -3.43 2.44
C MET A 42 -14.17 -2.72 3.07
N GLY A 43 -14.64 -1.62 2.48
CA GLY A 43 -15.80 -0.85 2.96
C GLY A 43 -15.46 0.09 4.12
N HIS A 44 -14.19 0.40 4.35
CA HIS A 44 -13.73 1.40 5.30
C HIS A 44 -13.60 2.78 4.63
N GLU A 45 -13.74 3.84 5.41
CA GLU A 45 -13.53 5.22 4.96
C GLU A 45 -12.05 5.61 5.13
N PRO A 46 -11.24 5.70 4.05
CA PRO A 46 -9.80 5.93 4.17
C PRO A 46 -9.45 7.28 4.78
N ILE A 47 -10.25 8.33 4.55
CA ILE A 47 -9.95 9.70 5.00
C ILE A 47 -9.86 9.77 6.53
N ALA A 48 -10.60 8.92 7.24
CA ALA A 48 -10.59 8.91 8.70
C ALA A 48 -9.20 8.59 9.29
N SER A 49 -8.31 7.96 8.51
CA SER A 49 -6.95 7.60 8.90
C SER A 49 -5.85 8.53 8.35
N LEU A 50 -6.21 9.58 7.60
CA LEU A 50 -5.27 10.57 7.04
C LEU A 50 -4.79 11.71 7.96
N PRO A 51 -5.14 11.87 9.25
CA PRO A 51 -4.62 13.01 10.01
C PRO A 51 -3.09 13.07 10.15
N PHE A 52 -2.37 11.95 9.97
CA PHE A 52 -0.89 11.93 9.98
C PHE A 52 -0.27 12.80 8.87
N THR A 53 -1.03 13.10 7.81
CA THR A 53 -0.55 13.93 6.69
C THR A 53 -0.16 15.35 7.12
N LEU A 54 -0.69 15.83 8.25
CA LEU A 54 -0.37 17.16 8.79
C LEU A 54 1.00 17.23 9.47
N VAL A 55 1.61 16.10 9.79
CA VAL A 55 2.88 16.03 10.53
C VAL A 55 4.05 15.63 9.64
N ILE A 56 3.84 15.62 8.32
CA ILE A 56 4.92 15.44 7.34
C ILE A 56 5.89 16.62 7.46
N ASP A 57 7.18 16.31 7.56
CA ASP A 57 8.23 17.28 7.82
C ASP A 57 9.42 17.05 6.87
N PHE A 58 10.29 18.04 6.79
CA PHE A 58 11.55 17.97 6.08
C PHE A 58 12.71 17.92 7.08
N GLU A 59 13.41 16.78 7.14
CA GLU A 59 14.46 16.46 8.12
C GLU A 59 15.83 17.07 7.79
N GLY A 60 15.86 18.00 6.82
CA GLY A 60 17.07 18.72 6.39
C GLY A 60 17.77 18.11 5.18
N ASP A 61 17.52 16.85 4.88
CA ASP A 61 17.99 16.12 3.69
C ASP A 61 16.86 15.38 2.95
N GLN A 62 15.83 14.95 3.66
CA GLN A 62 14.70 14.18 3.11
C GLN A 62 13.38 14.56 3.76
N TRP A 63 12.29 14.26 3.08
CA TRP A 63 10.95 14.33 3.66
C TRP A 63 10.66 13.09 4.50
N THR A 64 9.94 13.25 5.60
CA THR A 64 9.45 12.10 6.35
C THR A 64 8.54 11.25 5.48
N PHE A 65 8.59 9.93 5.68
CA PHE A 65 7.87 9.00 4.82
C PHE A 65 6.35 9.10 5.05
N PHE A 66 5.61 9.32 3.98
CA PHE A 66 4.15 9.43 4.01
C PHE A 66 3.54 8.03 4.14
N LYS A 67 3.42 7.55 5.38
CA LYS A 67 2.95 6.21 5.75
C LYS A 67 1.93 6.30 6.88
N PHE A 68 0.84 5.56 6.75
CA PHE A 68 -0.16 5.41 7.81
C PHE A 68 0.49 4.88 9.09
N PRO A 69 0.26 5.50 10.26
CA PRO A 69 0.59 4.90 11.54
C PRO A 69 -0.22 3.60 11.72
N LEU A 70 0.45 2.47 11.89
CA LEU A 70 -0.21 1.16 11.98
C LEU A 70 -1.21 1.08 13.15
N ILE A 71 -0.92 1.77 14.24
CA ILE A 71 -1.83 1.87 15.39
C ILE A 71 -3.14 2.56 15.04
N ASP A 72 -3.12 3.55 14.14
CA ASP A 72 -4.33 4.26 13.73
C ASP A 72 -5.21 3.34 12.86
N LEU A 73 -4.60 2.53 11.98
CA LEU A 73 -5.32 1.50 11.21
C LEU A 73 -5.95 0.43 12.12
N TYR A 74 -5.23 0.01 13.15
CA TYR A 74 -5.75 -0.92 14.17
C TYR A 74 -6.91 -0.32 14.96
N ASP A 75 -6.73 0.90 15.48
CA ASP A 75 -7.71 1.55 16.33
C ASP A 75 -8.97 1.93 15.55
N LEU A 76 -8.86 2.35 14.30
CA LEU A 76 -10.01 2.73 13.47
C LEU A 76 -10.72 1.51 12.88
N TYR A 77 -9.98 0.55 12.34
CA TYR A 77 -10.54 -0.49 11.47
C TYR A 77 -10.33 -1.92 11.99
N GLY A 78 -9.61 -2.12 13.09
CA GLY A 78 -9.27 -3.45 13.58
C GLY A 78 -8.27 -4.17 12.69
N LEU A 79 -7.47 -3.43 11.91
CA LEU A 79 -6.45 -3.99 11.03
C LEU A 79 -5.13 -4.05 11.78
N ASP A 80 -4.64 -5.26 12.00
CA ASP A 80 -3.40 -5.56 12.72
C ASP A 80 -2.33 -5.99 11.72
N ILE A 81 -1.45 -5.05 11.39
CA ILE A 81 -0.40 -5.20 10.38
C ILE A 81 0.82 -5.84 11.04
N GLN A 82 1.35 -6.89 10.42
CA GLN A 82 2.53 -7.60 10.88
C GLN A 82 3.54 -7.68 9.75
N GLU A 83 4.78 -7.26 10.01
CA GLU A 83 5.91 -7.47 9.11
C GLU A 83 6.32 -8.95 9.10
N LEU A 84 6.69 -9.49 7.93
CA LEU A 84 7.13 -10.88 7.80
C LEU A 84 8.64 -10.96 7.65
N THR A 85 9.23 -11.88 8.41
CA THR A 85 10.56 -12.41 8.10
C THR A 85 10.44 -13.51 7.05
N ILE A 86 10.71 -13.19 5.79
CA ILE A 86 10.63 -14.14 4.69
C ILE A 86 11.80 -15.12 4.76
N TRP A 87 11.48 -16.39 5.05
CA TRP A 87 12.46 -17.48 5.20
C TRP A 87 12.32 -18.59 4.14
N ASN A 88 11.22 -18.59 3.39
CA ASN A 88 10.93 -19.55 2.32
C ASN A 88 10.52 -18.76 1.05
N ARG A 89 10.12 -19.46 -0.02
CA ARG A 89 9.61 -18.84 -1.25
C ARG A 89 8.51 -17.82 -0.93
N LEU A 90 8.67 -16.60 -1.45
CA LEU A 90 7.73 -15.50 -1.24
C LEU A 90 6.29 -15.88 -1.60
N ILE A 91 6.13 -16.56 -2.75
CA ILE A 91 4.82 -16.99 -3.23
C ILE A 91 4.09 -17.90 -2.23
N ASP A 92 4.80 -18.77 -1.51
CA ASP A 92 4.18 -19.69 -0.54
C ASP A 92 3.63 -18.91 0.67
N HIS A 93 4.36 -17.87 1.12
CA HIS A 93 3.90 -16.97 2.19
C HIS A 93 2.67 -16.16 1.76
N VAL A 94 2.69 -15.61 0.53
CA VAL A 94 1.56 -14.86 -0.02
C VAL A 94 0.33 -15.76 -0.15
N ASP A 95 0.51 -16.95 -0.74
CA ASP A 95 -0.55 -17.94 -0.95
C ASP A 95 -1.21 -18.37 0.38
N GLU A 96 -0.40 -18.61 1.42
CA GLU A 96 -0.90 -19.00 2.73
C GLU A 96 -1.69 -17.87 3.41
N GLN A 97 -1.14 -16.64 3.48
CA GLN A 97 -1.83 -15.54 4.16
C GLN A 97 -3.10 -15.10 3.43
N VAL A 98 -3.08 -15.02 2.09
CA VAL A 98 -4.28 -14.74 1.30
C VAL A 98 -5.33 -15.84 1.52
N GLY A 99 -4.89 -17.10 1.67
CA GLY A 99 -5.75 -18.23 2.03
C GLY A 99 -6.40 -18.11 3.41
N PHE A 100 -5.76 -17.40 4.34
CA PHE A 100 -6.34 -17.04 5.63
C PHE A 100 -7.23 -15.78 5.60
N GLY A 101 -7.50 -15.23 4.41
CA GLY A 101 -8.28 -14.00 4.29
C GLY A 101 -7.50 -12.74 4.69
N ARG A 102 -6.17 -12.77 4.64
CA ARG A 102 -5.30 -11.67 5.07
C ARG A 102 -4.62 -11.04 3.85
N PRO A 103 -4.91 -9.77 3.53
CA PRO A 103 -4.19 -9.05 2.49
C PRO A 103 -2.68 -9.08 2.79
N VAL A 104 -1.87 -9.21 1.74
CA VAL A 104 -0.41 -9.18 1.85
C VAL A 104 0.12 -7.99 1.10
N LEU A 105 0.74 -7.05 1.82
CA LEU A 105 1.45 -5.93 1.21
C LEU A 105 2.90 -6.35 0.99
N VAL A 106 3.40 -6.14 -0.21
CA VAL A 106 4.74 -6.60 -0.59
C VAL A 106 5.38 -5.63 -1.56
N GLU A 107 6.65 -5.29 -1.30
CA GLU A 107 7.47 -4.55 -2.24
C GLU A 107 7.90 -5.44 -3.40
N MET A 108 7.49 -5.08 -4.60
CA MET A 108 7.69 -5.82 -5.83
C MET A 108 8.40 -4.96 -6.88
N ASP A 109 8.88 -5.62 -7.93
CA ASP A 109 9.51 -4.97 -9.07
C ASP A 109 8.46 -4.59 -10.13
N SER A 110 8.22 -3.29 -10.28
CA SER A 110 7.26 -2.74 -11.24
C SER A 110 7.60 -3.06 -12.70
N TYR A 111 8.81 -3.52 -13.01
CA TYR A 111 9.14 -4.04 -14.34
C TYR A 111 8.15 -5.13 -14.80
N TYR A 112 7.59 -5.91 -13.87
CA TYR A 112 6.63 -6.99 -14.12
C TYR A 112 5.19 -6.65 -13.71
N LEU A 113 4.87 -5.37 -13.48
CA LEU A 113 3.53 -4.91 -13.12
C LEU A 113 2.87 -4.19 -14.32
N PRO A 114 1.93 -4.84 -15.04
CA PRO A 114 1.35 -4.30 -16.27
C PRO A 114 0.63 -2.96 -16.12
N ASP A 115 0.12 -2.65 -14.93
CA ASP A 115 -0.58 -1.39 -14.64
C ASP A 115 0.36 -0.18 -14.66
N THR A 116 1.69 -0.40 -14.59
CA THR A 116 2.71 0.64 -14.74
C THR A 116 3.15 0.86 -16.18
N HIS A 117 2.31 0.47 -17.15
CA HIS A 117 2.57 0.71 -18.57
C HIS A 117 2.78 2.20 -18.86
N GLY A 118 3.87 2.52 -19.54
CA GLY A 118 4.29 3.89 -19.85
C GLY A 118 5.26 4.51 -18.84
N THR A 119 5.55 3.82 -17.73
CA THR A 119 6.59 4.24 -16.77
C THR A 119 7.64 3.15 -16.54
N ALA A 120 7.27 2.03 -15.90
CA ALA A 120 8.22 1.00 -15.46
C ALA A 120 8.03 -0.36 -16.13
N TYR A 121 6.80 -0.74 -16.49
CA TYR A 121 6.50 -2.05 -17.09
C TYR A 121 7.37 -2.33 -18.32
N HIS A 122 8.21 -3.37 -18.25
CA HIS A 122 9.23 -3.71 -19.25
C HIS A 122 10.18 -2.57 -19.68
N MET A 123 10.31 -1.53 -18.87
CA MET A 123 11.13 -0.34 -19.15
C MET A 123 12.21 -0.11 -18.09
N ALA A 124 11.87 -0.27 -16.82
CA ALA A 124 12.77 0.01 -15.71
C ALA A 124 12.45 -0.84 -14.48
N HIS A 125 13.49 -1.30 -13.79
CA HIS A 125 13.35 -1.95 -12.48
C HIS A 125 13.13 -0.87 -11.41
N VAL A 126 11.92 -0.83 -10.88
CA VAL A 126 11.50 0.15 -9.86
C VAL A 126 10.77 -0.60 -8.76
N LYS A 127 11.17 -0.35 -7.53
CA LYS A 127 10.52 -0.95 -6.36
C LYS A 127 9.18 -0.24 -6.10
N SER A 128 8.12 -1.01 -5.95
CA SER A 128 6.80 -0.49 -5.55
C SER A 128 6.03 -1.46 -4.68
N THR A 129 5.20 -0.95 -3.77
CA THR A 129 4.35 -1.77 -2.91
C THR A 129 3.04 -2.12 -3.61
N ILE A 130 2.64 -3.38 -3.58
CA ILE A 130 1.30 -3.85 -3.97
C ILE A 130 0.60 -4.49 -2.77
N ALA A 131 -0.73 -4.48 -2.72
CA ALA A 131 -1.51 -5.31 -1.80
C ALA A 131 -2.18 -6.47 -2.53
N VAL A 132 -1.70 -7.68 -2.31
CA VAL A 132 -2.28 -8.90 -2.86
C VAL A 132 -3.52 -9.29 -2.05
N VAL A 133 -4.64 -9.43 -2.76
CA VAL A 133 -5.92 -9.89 -2.20
C VAL A 133 -6.49 -11.11 -2.92
N GLU A 134 -5.83 -11.54 -4.00
CA GLU A 134 -6.22 -12.69 -4.78
C GLU A 134 -4.99 -13.37 -5.39
N ILE A 135 -4.92 -14.69 -5.33
CA ILE A 135 -3.84 -15.48 -5.91
C ILE A 135 -4.33 -16.86 -6.35
N ASP A 136 -3.89 -17.30 -7.51
CA ASP A 136 -4.04 -18.68 -7.98
C ASP A 136 -2.71 -19.16 -8.55
N VAL A 137 -1.94 -19.85 -7.72
CA VAL A 137 -0.60 -20.35 -8.06
C VAL A 137 -0.64 -21.36 -9.20
N GLU A 138 -1.70 -22.18 -9.30
CA GLU A 138 -1.81 -23.22 -10.34
C GLU A 138 -2.00 -22.60 -11.73
N ASN A 139 -2.69 -21.46 -11.81
CA ASN A 139 -2.97 -20.75 -13.05
C ASN A 139 -2.07 -19.51 -13.24
N ASN A 140 -1.04 -19.33 -12.40
CA ASN A 140 -0.15 -18.18 -12.42
C ASN A 140 -0.92 -16.85 -12.46
N HIS A 141 -1.88 -16.65 -11.56
CA HIS A 141 -2.73 -15.46 -11.53
C HIS A 141 -2.61 -14.72 -10.20
N LEU A 142 -2.60 -13.39 -10.27
CA LEU A 142 -2.56 -12.49 -9.12
C LEU A 142 -3.57 -11.37 -9.30
N GLY A 143 -4.34 -11.07 -8.25
CA GLY A 143 -5.15 -9.86 -8.14
C GLY A 143 -4.65 -9.00 -6.97
N TYR A 144 -4.38 -7.73 -7.26
CA TYR A 144 -3.68 -6.85 -6.33
C TYR A 144 -4.11 -5.38 -6.49
N PHE A 145 -3.99 -4.61 -5.41
CA PHE A 145 -4.02 -3.16 -5.47
C PHE A 145 -2.62 -2.62 -5.73
N HIS A 146 -2.55 -1.61 -6.58
CA HIS A 146 -1.34 -0.82 -6.81
C HIS A 146 -1.75 0.62 -7.12
N ASN A 147 -1.05 1.60 -6.53
CA ASN A 147 -1.40 3.01 -6.63
C ASN A 147 -2.91 3.23 -6.41
N GLN A 148 -3.62 3.73 -7.42
CA GLN A 148 -5.02 4.14 -7.36
C GLN A 148 -6.04 3.09 -7.82
N GLY A 149 -5.67 1.82 -7.98
CA GLY A 149 -6.56 0.83 -8.59
C GLY A 149 -6.33 -0.60 -8.16
N TYR A 150 -7.29 -1.44 -8.59
CA TYR A 150 -7.24 -2.90 -8.51
C TYR A 150 -6.92 -3.48 -9.89
N TYR A 151 -5.96 -4.39 -9.95
CA TYR A 151 -5.42 -4.95 -11.18
C TYR A 151 -5.26 -6.46 -11.06
N ASN A 152 -5.07 -7.09 -12.22
CA ASN A 152 -4.62 -8.47 -12.29
C ASN A 152 -3.39 -8.61 -13.18
N LEU A 153 -2.64 -9.68 -12.97
CA LEU A 153 -1.57 -10.12 -13.86
C LEU A 153 -1.54 -11.65 -13.91
N SER A 154 -0.97 -12.19 -14.98
CA SER A 154 -0.81 -13.62 -15.12
C SER A 154 0.38 -14.03 -16.00
N GLY A 155 0.66 -15.34 -16.07
CA GLY A 155 1.66 -15.90 -16.99
C GLY A 155 3.09 -15.51 -16.65
N ASP A 156 3.84 -15.01 -17.63
CA ASP A 156 5.27 -14.69 -17.47
C ASP A 156 5.50 -13.58 -16.45
N ASP A 157 4.61 -12.59 -16.37
CA ASP A 157 4.70 -11.52 -15.37
C ASP A 157 4.60 -12.11 -13.95
N PHE A 158 3.66 -13.04 -13.72
CA PHE A 158 3.53 -13.73 -12.44
C PHE A 158 4.80 -14.53 -12.08
N ILE A 159 5.30 -15.31 -13.05
CA ILE A 159 6.49 -16.15 -12.88
C ILE A 159 7.71 -15.30 -12.53
N ASN A 160 7.88 -14.18 -13.21
CA ASN A 160 9.04 -13.30 -13.02
C ASN A 160 8.92 -12.43 -11.77
N LEU A 161 7.72 -11.92 -11.46
CA LEU A 161 7.45 -11.15 -10.25
C LEU A 161 7.80 -11.96 -8.98
N PHE A 162 7.40 -13.23 -8.94
CA PHE A 162 7.74 -14.14 -7.85
C PHE A 162 9.07 -14.88 -8.05
N ARG A 163 9.79 -14.60 -9.14
CA ARG A 163 11.11 -15.16 -9.47
C ARG A 163 11.15 -16.70 -9.44
N LEU A 164 10.09 -17.37 -9.91
CA LEU A 164 9.88 -18.82 -9.74
C LEU A 164 10.94 -19.68 -10.44
N ASN A 165 11.56 -19.17 -11.51
CA ASN A 165 12.59 -19.86 -12.28
C ASN A 165 13.99 -19.28 -12.06
N GLN A 166 14.18 -18.42 -11.06
CA GLN A 166 15.45 -17.75 -10.79
C GLN A 166 16.04 -18.24 -9.47
N ASN A 167 17.33 -18.52 -9.47
CA ASN A 167 18.09 -18.83 -8.26
C ASN A 167 19.30 -17.91 -8.22
N ASP A 168 19.06 -16.68 -7.75
CA ASP A 168 20.05 -15.63 -7.67
C ASP A 168 20.59 -15.53 -6.23
N PRO A 169 21.87 -15.87 -5.98
CA PRO A 169 22.43 -15.89 -4.64
C PRO A 169 22.56 -14.50 -4.00
N VAL A 170 22.45 -13.42 -4.76
CA VAL A 170 22.45 -12.04 -4.20
C VAL A 170 21.05 -11.49 -3.98
N TYR A 171 20.01 -12.25 -4.32
CA TYR A 171 18.63 -11.83 -4.10
C TYR A 171 18.32 -11.74 -2.60
N LEU A 172 17.90 -10.55 -2.17
CA LEU A 172 17.38 -10.32 -0.84
C LEU A 172 15.85 -10.40 -0.88
N PRO A 173 15.20 -11.14 0.04
CA PRO A 173 13.75 -11.12 0.14
C PRO A 173 13.23 -9.68 0.32
N PRO A 174 12.09 -9.34 -0.30
CA PRO A 174 11.53 -8.00 -0.22
C PRO A 174 10.93 -7.75 1.17
N TYR A 175 10.60 -6.49 1.41
CA TYR A 175 9.74 -6.12 2.54
C TYR A 175 8.32 -6.65 2.31
N VAL A 176 7.74 -7.26 3.34
CA VAL A 176 6.40 -7.87 3.30
C VAL A 176 5.68 -7.61 4.61
N GLU A 177 4.40 -7.28 4.51
CA GLU A 177 3.44 -7.20 5.61
C GLU A 177 2.23 -8.09 5.30
N PHE A 178 1.57 -8.66 6.32
CA PHE A 178 0.21 -9.18 6.19
C PHE A 178 -0.73 -8.46 7.15
N VAL A 179 -2.02 -8.47 6.84
CA VAL A 179 -3.03 -7.77 7.61
C VAL A 179 -3.97 -8.77 8.28
N LYS A 180 -3.88 -8.91 9.60
CA LYS A 180 -4.93 -9.58 10.39
C LYS A 180 -6.13 -8.65 10.50
N ILE A 181 -7.31 -9.22 10.32
CA ILE A 181 -8.57 -8.48 10.37
C ILE A 181 -9.33 -8.90 11.63
N TRP A 182 -9.56 -7.94 12.53
CA TRP A 182 -10.35 -8.14 13.74
C TRP A 182 -11.73 -7.50 13.56
N ASP A 183 -12.79 -8.19 13.99
CA ASP A 183 -14.17 -7.67 13.91
C ASP A 183 -14.44 -6.60 14.98
N ARG A 184 -13.83 -5.42 14.79
CA ARG A 184 -13.89 -4.28 15.71
C ARG A 184 -13.77 -2.91 15.04
N ALA A 185 -13.97 -2.87 13.73
CA ALA A 185 -13.92 -1.63 12.96
C ALA A 185 -14.98 -0.63 13.46
N LYS A 186 -14.55 0.60 13.73
CA LYS A 186 -15.43 1.70 14.12
C LYS A 186 -16.28 2.12 12.93
N LYS A 187 -17.52 2.51 13.19
CA LYS A 187 -18.48 2.91 12.14
C LYS A 187 -19.17 4.23 12.49
N ASN A 188 -19.63 4.94 11.47
CA ASN A 188 -20.46 6.15 11.61
C ASN A 188 -19.85 7.18 12.59
N GLN A 189 -20.62 7.63 13.57
CA GLN A 189 -20.19 8.64 14.54
C GLN A 189 -19.00 8.19 15.39
N GLU A 190 -18.87 6.90 15.68
CA GLU A 190 -17.72 6.37 16.43
C GLU A 190 -16.42 6.56 15.63
N LEU A 191 -16.46 6.28 14.32
CA LEU A 191 -15.33 6.47 13.42
C LEU A 191 -14.92 7.95 13.34
N VAL A 192 -15.90 8.84 13.17
CA VAL A 192 -15.68 10.29 13.14
C VAL A 192 -15.03 10.75 14.45
N ASN A 193 -15.57 10.33 15.60
CA ASN A 193 -15.03 10.72 16.89
C ASN A 193 -13.59 10.24 17.08
N ALA A 194 -13.29 8.99 16.70
CA ALA A 194 -11.94 8.44 16.79
C ALA A 194 -10.95 9.17 15.85
N SER A 195 -11.35 9.42 14.60
CA SER A 195 -10.56 10.20 13.64
C SER A 195 -10.26 11.61 14.16
N VAL A 196 -11.23 12.27 14.79
CA VAL A 196 -11.02 13.58 15.42
C VAL A 196 -10.04 13.52 16.59
N GLN A 197 -10.03 12.43 17.38
CA GLN A 197 -9.02 12.27 18.44
C GLN A 197 -7.62 12.07 17.85
N ILE A 198 -7.50 11.25 16.80
CA ILE A 198 -6.23 11.07 16.07
C ILE A 198 -5.77 12.42 15.52
N LEU A 199 -6.66 13.18 14.88
CA LEU A 199 -6.35 14.52 14.40
C LEU A 199 -5.84 15.43 15.51
N LYS A 200 -6.54 15.53 16.65
CA LYS A 200 -6.08 16.33 17.79
C LYS A 200 -4.69 15.93 18.28
N LYS A 201 -4.40 14.62 18.31
CA LYS A 201 -3.08 14.09 18.64
C LYS A 201 -2.05 14.51 17.59
N GLN A 202 -2.32 14.34 16.30
CA GLN A 202 -1.40 14.73 15.22
C GLN A 202 -1.11 16.24 15.24
N LEU A 203 -2.10 17.08 15.55
CA LEU A 203 -1.90 18.52 15.70
C LEU A 203 -0.86 18.90 16.78
N THR A 204 -0.60 18.02 17.77
CA THR A 204 0.46 18.28 18.77
C THR A 204 1.88 17.97 18.26
N PHE A 205 2.00 17.31 17.11
CA PHE A 205 3.27 16.92 16.48
C PHE A 205 3.58 17.73 15.21
N ILE A 206 2.75 18.71 14.84
CA ILE A 206 3.00 19.54 13.66
C ILE A 206 4.37 20.23 13.80
N PRO A 207 5.19 20.29 12.73
CA PRO A 207 6.45 21.01 12.74
C PRO A 207 6.29 22.45 13.21
N ASN A 208 7.17 22.88 14.13
CA ASN A 208 7.14 24.24 14.67
C ASN A 208 7.51 25.32 13.62
N LYS A 209 8.08 24.91 12.49
CA LYS A 209 8.47 25.76 11.36
C LYS A 209 7.86 25.18 10.09
N ASN A 210 7.61 26.03 9.11
CA ASN A 210 7.11 25.56 7.82
C ASN A 210 8.20 24.72 7.11
N PRO A 211 7.96 23.41 6.86
CA PRO A 211 8.98 22.54 6.26
C PRO A 211 9.40 22.98 4.85
N PHE A 212 8.51 23.66 4.12
CA PHE A 212 8.81 24.16 2.78
C PHE A 212 9.88 25.26 2.76
N GLU A 213 10.02 26.06 3.83
CA GLU A 213 11.08 27.05 3.93
C GLU A 213 12.46 26.38 4.08
N SER A 214 12.52 25.36 4.95
CA SER A 214 13.71 24.52 5.14
C SER A 214 14.07 23.80 3.84
N PHE A 215 13.08 23.18 3.19
CA PHE A 215 13.26 22.51 1.92
C PHE A 215 13.73 23.46 0.83
N SER A 216 13.12 24.64 0.67
CA SER A 216 13.55 25.63 -0.34
C SER A 216 15.00 26.05 -0.14
N THR A 217 15.43 26.24 1.12
CA THR A 217 16.81 26.61 1.45
C THR A 217 17.78 25.48 1.12
N ARG A 218 17.40 24.23 1.37
CA ARG A 218 18.22 23.06 1.05
C ARG A 218 18.28 22.82 -0.45
N LEU A 219 17.14 22.86 -1.13
CA LEU A 219 17.02 22.66 -2.58
C LEU A 219 17.99 23.58 -3.32
N ALA A 220 18.02 24.88 -2.99
CA ALA A 220 18.92 25.86 -3.60
C ALA A 220 20.43 25.56 -3.44
N LYS A 221 20.82 24.64 -2.56
CA LYS A 221 22.20 24.16 -2.41
C LYS A 221 22.47 22.86 -3.17
N ASP A 222 21.43 22.06 -3.40
CA ASP A 222 21.53 20.75 -4.05
C ASP A 222 21.42 20.83 -5.59
N ILE A 223 20.83 21.92 -6.11
CA ILE A 223 20.86 22.29 -7.55
C ILE A 223 22.02 23.23 -7.88
#